data_AF-A0A835GT45-F1
#
_entry.id   AF-A0A835GT45-F1
#
_cell.length_a   1.000
_cell.length_b   1.000
_cell.length_c   1.000
_cell.angle_alpha   90.00
_cell.angle_beta   90.00
_cell.angle_gamma   90.00
#
_symmetry.space_group_name_H-M   'P 1'
#
loop_
_entity.id
_entity.type
_entity.pdbx_description
1 polymer ?
#
loop_
_entity_poly.entity_id
_entity_poly.type
_entity_poly.pdbx_seq_one_letter_code
_entity_poly.pdbx_strand_id
1 'polypeptide(L)'
;MSSSESDSEFHSYSERTLAIIKPEAYEDAEAIENTILNNGFSIVAKRHVRLTPEQAAELYRGHYGSHHFPHLVAHMSSGPIIVLVLSANNCIERWKTLMGPAMLVSKSFDDIHKNGVVFYTILQMFNWVLEAQAYWPDSLRACYGRRTKYGDYFNGLHGSENHAESLREIHFFFPNMVVGPILRHWQINDYILRHLTPTLLPALTALAHERPAEPILWLAEHLRRHNPNEPELAPQPSEQREDARCHTPKPSEESLLR
;
A
#
# COMPACT_ATOMS: atom_id res chain seq x y z
N MET A 1 -8.58 38.24 -28.96
CA MET A 1 -7.11 38.41 -28.84
C MET A 1 -6.80 38.28 -27.35
N SER A 2 -6.82 37.05 -26.84
CA SER A 2 -5.64 36.18 -26.64
C SER A 2 -4.58 36.81 -25.74
N SER A 3 -4.73 36.59 -24.44
CA SER A 3 -3.63 36.59 -23.49
C SER A 3 -3.59 35.20 -22.88
N SER A 4 -2.89 34.31 -23.58
CA SER A 4 -2.41 33.03 -23.08
C SER A 4 -1.13 33.27 -22.25
N GLU A 5 -0.85 32.30 -21.37
CA GLU A 5 0.43 32.03 -20.70
C GLU A 5 0.68 32.75 -19.37
N SER A 6 0.23 32.14 -18.27
CA SER A 6 1.13 31.40 -17.37
C SER A 6 0.38 30.86 -16.15
N ASP A 7 -0.66 30.04 -16.34
CA ASP A 7 -1.11 29.15 -15.27
C ASP A 7 -0.17 27.95 -15.28
N SER A 8 0.94 28.12 -14.56
CA SER A 8 1.87 27.05 -14.23
C SER A 8 1.08 25.85 -13.76
N GLU A 9 1.19 24.75 -14.50
CA GLU A 9 0.74 23.40 -14.21
C GLU A 9 0.73 23.14 -12.69
N PHE A 10 -0.42 23.40 -12.06
CA PHE A 10 -0.71 22.82 -10.76
C PHE A 10 -0.63 21.33 -11.03
N HIS A 11 0.42 20.67 -10.55
CA HIS A 11 0.53 19.22 -10.59
C HIS A 11 -0.73 18.69 -9.92
N SER A 12 -1.72 18.31 -10.74
CA SER A 12 -2.93 17.64 -10.30
C SER A 12 -2.45 16.53 -9.37
N TYR A 13 -2.85 16.58 -8.10
CA TYR A 13 -2.51 15.58 -7.09
C TYR A 13 -2.93 14.22 -7.65
N SER A 14 -1.97 13.54 -8.28
CA SER A 14 -2.22 12.33 -9.02
C SER A 14 -2.37 11.21 -8.00
N GLU A 15 -3.43 10.42 -8.16
CA GLU A 15 -3.71 9.29 -7.28
C GLU A 15 -2.50 8.35 -7.23
N ARG A 16 -2.28 7.74 -6.08
CA ARG A 16 -1.21 6.76 -5.88
C ARG A 16 -1.79 5.41 -5.46
N THR A 17 -1.15 4.34 -5.92
CA THR A 17 -1.47 2.96 -5.55
C THR A 17 -0.20 2.19 -5.23
N LEU A 18 -0.30 1.20 -4.33
CA LEU A 18 0.75 0.19 -4.19
C LEU A 18 0.60 -0.82 -5.33
N ALA A 19 1.71 -1.14 -5.99
CA ALA A 19 1.83 -2.29 -6.86
C ALA A 19 2.91 -3.23 -6.32
N ILE A 20 2.66 -4.55 -6.35
CA ILE A 20 3.68 -5.54 -5.99
C ILE A 20 3.86 -6.51 -7.15
N ILE A 21 5.11 -6.70 -7.56
CA ILE A 21 5.55 -7.80 -8.41
C ILE A 21 5.92 -8.97 -7.49
N LYS A 22 5.14 -10.05 -7.60
CA LYS A 22 5.23 -11.24 -6.74
C LYS A 22 6.40 -12.15 -7.14
N PRO A 23 6.79 -13.12 -6.30
CA PRO A 23 8.01 -13.91 -6.52
C PRO A 23 8.10 -14.62 -7.87
N GLU A 24 6.97 -15.08 -8.41
CA GLU A 24 6.86 -15.77 -9.69
C GLU A 24 7.07 -14.87 -10.92
N ALA A 25 6.86 -13.57 -10.77
CA ALA A 25 7.03 -12.55 -11.82
C ALA A 25 8.29 -11.69 -11.59
N TYR A 26 9.10 -12.03 -10.59
CA TYR A 26 10.27 -11.25 -10.18
C TYR A 26 11.32 -11.12 -11.29
N GLU A 27 11.58 -12.19 -12.03
CA GLU A 27 12.54 -12.19 -13.15
C GLU A 27 12.02 -11.37 -14.35
N ASP A 28 10.71 -11.21 -14.48
CA ASP A 28 10.06 -10.45 -15.56
C ASP A 28 9.88 -8.96 -15.19
N ALA A 29 10.46 -8.50 -14.08
CA ALA A 29 10.23 -7.19 -13.51
C ALA A 29 10.53 -6.01 -14.45
N GLU A 30 11.64 -6.08 -15.20
CA GLU A 30 12.02 -5.01 -16.13
C GLU A 30 10.96 -4.83 -17.24
N ALA A 31 10.44 -5.95 -17.78
CA ALA A 31 9.40 -5.92 -18.79
C ALA A 31 8.07 -5.38 -18.24
N ILE A 32 7.72 -5.76 -17.00
CA ILE A 32 6.53 -5.25 -16.30
C ILE A 32 6.66 -3.74 -16.05
N GLU A 33 7.80 -3.28 -15.54
CA GLU A 33 8.07 -1.84 -15.29
C GLU A 33 8.01 -1.02 -16.58
N ASN A 34 8.59 -1.52 -17.67
CA ASN A 34 8.50 -0.87 -18.98
C ASN A 34 7.04 -0.79 -19.46
N THR A 35 6.24 -1.83 -19.24
CA THR A 35 4.81 -1.82 -19.58
C THR A 35 4.04 -0.80 -18.75
N ILE A 36 4.34 -0.69 -17.45
CA ILE A 36 3.77 0.32 -16.55
C ILE A 36 4.06 1.73 -17.06
N LEU A 37 5.32 2.03 -17.38
CA LEU A 37 5.75 3.35 -17.87
C LEU A 37 5.10 3.69 -19.22
N ASN A 38 5.08 2.74 -20.15
CA ASN A 38 4.46 2.92 -21.47
C ASN A 38 2.94 3.16 -21.39
N ASN A 39 2.29 2.70 -20.32
CA ASN A 39 0.87 2.94 -20.08
C ASN A 39 0.60 4.25 -19.30
N GLY A 40 1.58 5.15 -19.21
CA GLY A 40 1.41 6.50 -18.65
C GLY A 40 1.27 6.52 -17.13
N PHE A 41 1.93 5.60 -16.44
CA PHE A 41 2.14 5.64 -15.00
C PHE A 41 3.54 6.19 -14.69
N SER A 42 3.68 6.83 -13.54
CA SER A 42 4.99 7.17 -12.97
C SER A 42 5.31 6.26 -11.79
N ILE A 43 6.53 5.72 -11.73
CA ILE A 43 7.03 4.98 -10.57
C ILE A 43 7.66 5.99 -9.61
N VAL A 44 6.96 6.30 -8.52
CA VAL A 44 7.38 7.30 -7.52
C VAL A 44 8.41 6.73 -6.56
N ALA A 45 8.25 5.46 -6.20
CA ALA A 45 9.17 4.75 -5.33
C ALA A 45 9.22 3.27 -5.71
N LYS A 46 10.38 2.64 -5.49
CA LYS A 46 10.63 1.22 -5.75
C LYS A 46 11.44 0.63 -4.60
N ARG A 47 11.15 -0.61 -4.22
CA ARG A 47 11.95 -1.37 -3.25
C ARG A 47 11.93 -2.87 -3.55
N HIS A 48 13.08 -3.51 -3.44
CA HIS A 48 13.18 -4.97 -3.42
C HIS A 48 13.08 -5.44 -1.97
N VAL A 49 12.16 -6.37 -1.69
CA VAL A 49 11.85 -6.83 -0.34
C VAL A 49 11.77 -8.35 -0.32
N ARG A 50 12.20 -8.97 0.77
CA ARG A 50 11.87 -10.37 1.07
C ARG A 50 11.07 -10.39 2.36
N LEU A 51 9.78 -10.70 2.26
CA LEU A 51 8.87 -10.68 3.39
C LEU A 51 9.08 -11.90 4.29
N THR A 52 9.04 -11.70 5.60
CA THR A 52 8.81 -12.83 6.52
C THR A 52 7.34 -13.26 6.47
N PRO A 53 7.00 -14.49 6.89
CA PRO A 53 5.61 -14.92 6.99
C PRO A 53 4.74 -13.98 7.83
N GLU A 54 5.28 -13.42 8.92
CA GLU A 54 4.58 -12.47 9.79
C GLU A 54 4.29 -11.16 9.07
N GLN A 55 5.26 -10.62 8.33
CA GLN A 55 5.08 -9.42 7.52
C GLN A 55 4.07 -9.62 6.39
N ALA A 56 4.11 -10.78 5.72
CA ALA A 56 3.14 -11.14 4.69
C ALA A 56 1.72 -11.30 5.28
N ALA A 57 1.60 -11.92 6.45
CA ALA A 57 0.32 -12.06 7.15
C ALA A 57 -0.27 -10.69 7.54
N GLU A 58 0.56 -9.77 8.05
CA GLU A 58 0.12 -8.41 8.40
C GLU A 58 -0.31 -7.61 7.16
N LEU A 59 0.47 -7.69 6.07
CA LEU A 59 0.13 -7.02 4.81
C LEU A 59 -1.26 -7.45 4.31
N TYR A 60 -1.55 -8.75 4.37
CA TYR A 60 -2.78 -9.39 3.89
C TYR A 60 -3.82 -9.66 4.99
N ARG A 61 -3.75 -8.98 6.14
CA ARG A 61 -4.63 -9.23 7.31
C ARG A 61 -6.13 -9.20 6.99
N GLY A 62 -6.55 -8.46 5.96
CA GLY A 62 -7.95 -8.44 5.50
C GLY A 62 -8.48 -9.78 4.98
N HIS A 63 -7.59 -10.72 4.65
CA HIS A 63 -7.92 -12.07 4.22
C HIS A 63 -7.85 -13.10 5.37
N TYR A 64 -7.61 -12.66 6.61
CA TYR A 64 -7.55 -13.57 7.76
C TYR A 64 -8.85 -14.37 7.89
N GLY A 65 -8.71 -15.69 8.11
CA GLY A 65 -9.84 -16.63 8.16
C GLY A 65 -10.27 -17.21 6.80
N SER A 66 -9.74 -16.71 5.68
CA SER A 66 -9.92 -17.36 4.37
C SER A 66 -9.09 -18.65 4.27
N HIS A 67 -9.64 -19.69 3.63
CA HIS A 67 -8.92 -20.93 3.35
C HIS A 67 -7.64 -20.72 2.51
N HIS A 68 -7.58 -19.67 1.71
CA HIS A 68 -6.43 -19.38 0.84
C HIS A 68 -5.32 -18.57 1.57
N PHE A 69 -5.59 -18.04 2.76
CA PHE A 69 -4.68 -17.14 3.47
C PHE A 69 -3.32 -17.80 3.83
N PRO A 70 -3.26 -19.03 4.37
CA PRO A 70 -1.97 -19.66 4.67
C PRO A 70 -1.11 -19.86 3.41
N HIS A 71 -1.74 -20.24 2.30
CA HIS A 71 -1.06 -20.41 1.01
C HIS A 71 -0.53 -19.08 0.47
N LEU A 72 -1.32 -18.01 0.58
CA LEU A 72 -0.91 -16.67 0.19
C LEU A 72 0.31 -16.20 0.99
N VAL A 73 0.29 -16.35 2.31
CA VAL A 73 1.39 -15.97 3.20
C VAL A 73 2.67 -16.76 2.88
N ALA A 74 2.55 -18.09 2.73
CA ALA A 74 3.67 -18.94 2.37
C ALA A 74 4.26 -18.58 1.00
N HIS A 75 3.41 -18.28 0.03
CA HIS A 75 3.83 -17.88 -1.31
C HIS A 75 4.54 -16.51 -1.29
N MET A 76 3.97 -15.50 -0.66
CA MET A 76 4.55 -14.14 -0.61
C MET A 76 5.87 -14.07 0.18
N SER A 77 6.12 -15.02 1.09
CA SER A 77 7.38 -15.14 1.84
C SER A 77 8.39 -16.11 1.21
N SER A 78 8.03 -16.79 0.10
CA SER A 78 8.89 -17.80 -0.53
C SER A 78 10.09 -17.23 -1.28
N GLY A 79 10.02 -15.96 -1.71
CA GLY A 79 11.04 -15.34 -2.56
C GLY A 79 11.04 -13.81 -2.47
N PRO A 80 11.93 -13.15 -3.22
CA PRO A 80 11.95 -11.69 -3.29
C PRO A 80 10.73 -11.16 -4.05
N ILE A 81 10.30 -9.97 -3.68
CA ILE A 81 9.24 -9.19 -4.34
C ILE A 81 9.77 -7.81 -4.70
N ILE A 82 9.11 -7.14 -5.65
CA ILE A 82 9.35 -5.74 -5.93
C ILE A 82 8.10 -4.95 -5.59
N VAL A 83 8.26 -3.95 -4.74
CA VAL A 83 7.21 -3.04 -4.31
C VAL A 83 7.39 -1.73 -5.04
N LEU A 84 6.33 -1.27 -5.70
CA LEU A 84 6.28 -0.03 -6.45
C LEU A 84 5.18 0.87 -5.88
N VAL A 85 5.44 2.18 -5.84
CA VAL A 85 4.40 3.20 -5.64
C VAL A 85 4.16 3.84 -6.98
N LEU A 86 2.99 3.59 -7.56
CA LEU A 86 2.60 4.14 -8.85
C LEU A 86 1.83 5.45 -8.65
N SER A 87 1.96 6.37 -9.60
CA SER A 87 1.16 7.59 -9.66
C SER A 87 0.62 7.85 -11.05
N ALA A 88 -0.66 8.18 -11.12
CA ALA A 88 -1.37 8.57 -12.34
C ALA A 88 -2.74 9.18 -11.99
N ASN A 89 -3.41 9.80 -12.96
CA ASN A 89 -4.83 10.12 -12.83
C ASN A 89 -5.65 8.81 -12.79
N ASN A 90 -6.58 8.66 -11.82
CA ASN A 90 -7.30 7.41 -11.54
C ASN A 90 -6.37 6.18 -11.45
N CYS A 91 -5.25 6.32 -10.73
CA CYS A 91 -4.19 5.33 -10.68
C CYS A 91 -4.66 3.95 -10.21
N ILE A 92 -5.53 3.88 -9.19
CA ILE A 92 -5.99 2.60 -8.63
C ILE A 92 -6.78 1.81 -9.69
N GLU A 93 -7.79 2.43 -10.28
CA GLU A 93 -8.66 1.79 -11.27
C GLU A 93 -7.91 1.45 -12.57
N ARG A 94 -7.02 2.34 -13.02
CA ARG A 94 -6.18 2.07 -14.19
C ARG A 94 -5.21 0.93 -13.93
N TRP A 95 -4.62 0.86 -12.74
CA TRP A 95 -3.71 -0.23 -12.38
C TRP A 95 -4.44 -1.57 -12.35
N LYS A 96 -5.65 -1.61 -11.77
CA LYS A 96 -6.52 -2.80 -11.81
C LYS A 96 -6.84 -3.24 -13.22
N THR A 97 -7.16 -2.29 -14.11
CA THR A 97 -7.47 -2.57 -15.51
C THR A 97 -6.25 -3.12 -16.25
N LEU A 98 -5.06 -2.52 -16.04
CA LEU A 98 -3.81 -2.96 -16.66
C LEU A 98 -3.36 -4.34 -16.16
N MET A 99 -3.51 -4.62 -14.87
CA MET A 99 -3.27 -5.96 -14.32
C MET A 99 -4.20 -6.99 -14.94
N GLY A 100 -5.47 -6.64 -15.17
CA GLY A 100 -6.52 -7.58 -15.53
C GLY A 100 -7.13 -8.28 -14.30
N PRO A 101 -8.13 -9.14 -14.49
CA PRO A 101 -8.90 -9.75 -13.40
C PRO A 101 -8.02 -10.58 -12.45
N ALA A 102 -8.22 -10.43 -11.13
CA ALA A 102 -7.53 -11.24 -10.10
C ALA A 102 -8.08 -12.67 -10.05
N MET A 103 -9.37 -12.79 -10.38
CA MET A 103 -10.18 -14.00 -10.47
C MET A 103 -11.31 -13.69 -11.46
N LEU A 104 -11.70 -14.62 -12.32
CA LEU A 104 -12.99 -14.52 -13.00
C LEU A 104 -14.06 -14.79 -11.95
N VAL A 105 -14.68 -13.71 -11.46
CA VAL A 105 -15.99 -13.83 -10.81
C VAL A 105 -16.87 -14.48 -11.87
N SER A 106 -17.36 -15.70 -11.61
CA SER A 106 -18.48 -16.26 -12.34
C SER A 106 -19.51 -15.16 -12.43
N LYS A 107 -19.82 -14.65 -13.64
CA LYS A 107 -21.01 -13.84 -13.81
C LYS A 107 -22.13 -14.53 -13.06
N SER A 108 -22.86 -13.79 -12.22
CA SER A 108 -23.95 -14.38 -11.48
C SER A 108 -24.82 -15.17 -12.45
N PHE A 109 -25.30 -16.31 -11.98
CA PHE A 109 -26.01 -17.34 -12.73
C PHE A 109 -27.16 -16.80 -13.60
N ASP A 110 -27.61 -15.57 -13.34
CA ASP A 110 -28.76 -14.91 -13.97
C ASP A 110 -28.50 -14.45 -15.42
N ASP A 111 -27.25 -14.17 -15.82
CA ASP A 111 -26.94 -13.70 -17.19
C ASP A 111 -26.94 -14.82 -18.24
N ILE A 112 -26.92 -16.09 -17.83
CA ILE A 112 -26.64 -17.24 -18.72
C ILE A 112 -27.92 -17.95 -19.19
N HIS A 113 -29.11 -17.53 -18.72
CA HIS A 113 -30.35 -18.27 -19.00
C HIS A 113 -30.98 -18.10 -20.39
N LYS A 114 -30.30 -17.51 -21.38
CA LYS A 114 -30.87 -17.39 -22.74
C LYS A 114 -30.42 -18.46 -23.75
N ASN A 115 -29.31 -19.17 -23.54
CA ASN A 115 -28.85 -20.18 -24.50
C ASN A 115 -28.30 -21.40 -23.77
N GLY A 116 -29.09 -22.48 -23.74
CA GLY A 116 -28.84 -23.69 -22.96
C GLY A 116 -27.50 -24.37 -23.24
N VAL A 117 -26.52 -24.11 -22.39
CA VAL A 117 -25.24 -24.84 -22.34
C VAL A 117 -24.97 -25.28 -20.90
N VAL A 118 -25.79 -26.19 -20.38
CA VAL A 118 -25.67 -26.73 -19.01
C VAL A 118 -24.49 -27.71 -18.88
N PHE A 119 -23.85 -28.10 -19.99
CA PHE A 119 -22.75 -29.07 -19.99
C PHE A 119 -21.34 -28.46 -19.81
N TYR A 120 -21.20 -27.13 -19.94
CA TYR A 120 -19.88 -26.46 -19.91
C TYR A 120 -19.43 -26.07 -18.48
N THR A 121 -20.33 -26.07 -17.50
CA THR A 121 -20.11 -25.45 -16.18
C THR A 121 -19.36 -26.33 -15.18
N ILE A 122 -19.35 -27.65 -15.33
CA ILE A 122 -18.63 -28.55 -14.40
C ILE A 122 -17.12 -28.60 -14.68
N LEU A 123 -16.69 -28.20 -15.89
CA LEU A 123 -15.28 -28.22 -16.32
C LEU A 123 -14.54 -26.89 -16.13
N GLN A 124 -15.22 -25.78 -15.78
CA GLN A 124 -14.60 -24.45 -15.65
C GLN A 124 -13.90 -24.18 -14.31
N MET A 125 -13.86 -25.15 -13.39
CA MET A 125 -13.22 -24.95 -12.09
C MET A 125 -11.68 -25.07 -12.11
N PHE A 126 -11.06 -25.36 -13.26
CA PHE A 126 -9.65 -25.73 -13.35
C PHE A 126 -8.77 -24.97 -14.37
N ASN A 127 -9.22 -23.87 -14.98
CA ASN A 127 -8.44 -23.26 -16.09
C ASN A 127 -8.40 -21.73 -16.18
N TRP A 128 -7.91 -21.08 -15.12
CA TRP A 128 -7.98 -19.63 -14.93
C TRP A 128 -6.98 -18.79 -15.76
N VAL A 129 -5.81 -19.32 -16.16
CA VAL A 129 -4.89 -18.60 -17.07
C VAL A 129 -5.28 -18.76 -18.53
N LEU A 130 -5.83 -19.91 -18.96
CA LEU A 130 -6.31 -20.05 -20.34
C LEU A 130 -7.45 -19.09 -20.64
N GLU A 131 -8.31 -18.76 -19.66
CA GLU A 131 -9.40 -17.80 -19.86
C GLU A 131 -8.94 -16.34 -19.80
N ALA A 132 -7.99 -15.97 -18.93
CA ALA A 132 -7.35 -14.66 -19.00
C ALA A 132 -6.61 -14.49 -20.34
N GLN A 133 -5.91 -15.52 -20.81
CA GLN A 133 -5.29 -15.56 -22.14
C GLN A 133 -6.32 -15.54 -23.28
N ALA A 134 -7.56 -16.03 -23.05
CA ALA A 134 -8.61 -16.04 -24.07
C ALA A 134 -9.37 -14.71 -24.18
N TYR A 135 -9.63 -14.02 -23.07
CA TYR A 135 -10.46 -12.80 -23.03
C TYR A 135 -9.65 -11.51 -22.85
N TRP A 136 -8.50 -11.59 -22.19
CA TRP A 136 -7.60 -10.47 -21.88
C TRP A 136 -6.12 -10.85 -22.07
N PRO A 137 -5.74 -11.34 -23.28
CA PRO A 137 -4.41 -11.89 -23.54
C PRO A 137 -3.28 -10.93 -23.20
N ASP A 138 -3.54 -9.63 -23.36
CA ASP A 138 -2.54 -8.58 -23.17
C ASP A 138 -2.48 -8.05 -21.74
N SER A 139 -3.31 -8.57 -20.82
CA SER A 139 -3.27 -8.17 -19.42
C SER A 139 -2.01 -8.70 -18.73
N LEU A 140 -1.46 -7.93 -17.79
CA LEU A 140 -0.23 -8.34 -17.13
C LEU A 140 -0.37 -9.67 -16.37
N ARG A 141 -1.54 -9.96 -15.80
CA ARG A 141 -1.82 -11.25 -15.14
C ARG A 141 -1.86 -12.42 -16.13
N ALA A 142 -2.29 -12.20 -17.37
CA ALA A 142 -2.26 -13.23 -18.41
C ALA A 142 -0.84 -13.51 -18.92
N CYS A 143 -0.01 -12.46 -19.02
CA CYS A 143 1.37 -12.55 -19.49
C CYS A 143 2.32 -13.14 -18.43
N TYR A 144 2.19 -12.70 -17.17
CA TYR A 144 3.17 -12.98 -16.11
C TYR A 144 2.63 -13.87 -14.99
N GLY A 145 1.34 -14.22 -15.02
CA GLY A 145 0.79 -15.25 -14.14
C GLY A 145 1.41 -16.62 -14.44
N ARG A 146 1.60 -17.44 -13.41
CA ARG A 146 2.20 -18.77 -13.53
C ARG A 146 1.28 -19.84 -12.96
N ARG A 147 1.17 -20.97 -13.67
CA ARG A 147 0.50 -22.16 -13.17
C ARG A 147 1.46 -22.99 -12.32
N THR A 148 1.02 -23.43 -11.16
CA THR A 148 1.77 -24.40 -10.37
C THR A 148 1.64 -25.81 -10.95
N LYS A 149 2.59 -26.69 -10.60
CA LYS A 149 2.51 -28.12 -10.93
C LYS A 149 1.26 -28.82 -10.35
N TYR A 150 0.59 -28.20 -9.38
CA TYR A 150 -0.60 -28.74 -8.72
C TYR A 150 -1.91 -28.18 -9.27
N GLY A 151 -1.85 -27.29 -10.26
CA GLY A 151 -3.01 -26.74 -10.94
C GLY A 151 -3.48 -25.38 -10.40
N ASP A 152 -2.92 -24.89 -9.30
CA ASP A 152 -3.16 -23.54 -8.79
C ASP A 152 -2.53 -22.48 -9.71
N TYR A 153 -3.02 -21.25 -9.59
CA TYR A 153 -2.51 -20.11 -10.36
C TYR A 153 -2.05 -18.99 -9.45
N PHE A 154 -0.83 -18.52 -9.69
CA PHE A 154 -0.32 -17.29 -9.11
C PHE A 154 -0.47 -16.16 -10.14
N ASN A 155 -1.00 -15.03 -9.69
CA ASN A 155 -1.40 -13.94 -10.58
C ASN A 155 -0.27 -12.93 -10.87
N GLY A 156 0.95 -13.12 -10.38
CA GLY A 156 2.12 -12.27 -10.66
C GLY A 156 2.10 -10.91 -9.98
N LEU A 157 0.93 -10.33 -9.75
CA LEU A 157 0.77 -8.92 -9.41
C LEU A 157 -0.30 -8.64 -8.35
N HIS A 158 0.00 -7.70 -7.47
CA HIS A 158 -0.90 -7.08 -6.49
C HIS A 158 -1.16 -5.62 -6.83
N GLY A 159 -2.35 -5.14 -6.51
CA GLY A 159 -2.66 -3.71 -6.48
C GLY A 159 -3.65 -3.42 -5.37
N SER A 160 -3.58 -2.21 -4.81
CA SER A 160 -4.48 -1.81 -3.73
C SER A 160 -5.93 -1.75 -4.22
N GLU A 161 -6.88 -2.15 -3.37
CA GLU A 161 -8.30 -2.20 -3.75
C GLU A 161 -8.98 -0.83 -3.77
N ASN A 162 -8.56 0.08 -2.90
CA ASN A 162 -9.14 1.42 -2.79
C ASN A 162 -8.12 2.37 -2.16
N HIS A 163 -8.48 3.65 -2.03
CA HIS A 163 -7.58 4.68 -1.50
C HIS A 163 -7.11 4.41 -0.07
N ALA A 164 -7.99 3.92 0.81
CA ALA A 164 -7.64 3.63 2.20
C ALA A 164 -6.63 2.48 2.30
N GLU A 165 -6.84 1.41 1.52
CA GLU A 165 -5.88 0.30 1.43
C GLU A 165 -4.57 0.74 0.78
N SER A 166 -4.63 1.57 -0.27
CA SER A 166 -3.43 2.14 -0.90
C SER A 166 -2.57 2.90 0.10
N LEU A 167 -3.17 3.78 0.91
CA LEU A 167 -2.45 4.50 1.96
C LEU A 167 -1.81 3.55 2.97
N ARG A 168 -2.58 2.61 3.50
CA ARG A 168 -2.08 1.62 4.47
C ARG A 168 -0.91 0.82 3.91
N GLU A 169 -1.07 0.29 2.71
CA GLU A 169 -0.10 -0.52 2.01
C GLU A 169 1.17 0.27 1.65
N ILE A 170 1.03 1.51 1.16
CA ILE A 170 2.18 2.38 0.91
C ILE A 170 2.93 2.67 2.21
N HIS A 171 2.24 3.03 3.30
CA HIS A 171 2.90 3.31 4.58
C HIS A 171 3.52 2.07 5.22
N PHE A 172 2.99 0.87 4.97
CA PHE A 172 3.60 -0.38 5.40
C PHE A 172 5.03 -0.53 4.84
N PHE A 173 5.24 -0.18 3.57
CA PHE A 173 6.56 -0.27 2.93
C PHE A 173 7.37 1.03 3.00
N PHE A 174 6.71 2.18 2.99
CA PHE A 174 7.30 3.51 2.93
C PHE A 174 6.70 4.40 4.04
N PRO A 175 7.03 4.16 5.32
CA PRO A 175 6.37 4.80 6.46
C PRO A 175 6.48 6.33 6.43
N ASN A 176 7.61 6.86 5.94
CA ASN A 176 7.88 8.29 5.86
C ASN A 176 7.40 8.94 4.55
N MET A 177 6.74 8.19 3.67
CA MET A 177 6.28 8.72 2.39
C MET A 177 5.03 9.58 2.60
N VAL A 178 5.11 10.85 2.21
CA VAL A 178 3.94 11.72 2.20
C VAL A 178 3.06 11.36 1.01
N VAL A 179 2.01 10.58 1.27
CA VAL A 179 0.91 10.36 0.33
C VAL A 179 -0.14 11.42 0.60
N GLY A 180 -0.05 12.53 -0.14
CA GLY A 180 -0.97 13.65 0.02
C GLY A 180 -2.42 13.22 -0.23
N PRO A 181 -3.39 13.84 0.46
CA PRO A 181 -4.80 13.56 0.21
C PRO A 181 -5.15 14.03 -1.20
N ILE A 182 -5.88 13.20 -1.94
CA ILE A 182 -6.48 13.59 -3.22
C ILE A 182 -7.71 14.42 -2.86
N LEU A 183 -7.50 15.68 -2.49
CA LEU A 183 -8.61 16.57 -2.20
C LEU A 183 -9.16 17.06 -3.54
N ARG A 184 -10.36 16.61 -3.89
CA ARG A 184 -11.14 17.32 -4.91
C ARG A 184 -11.34 18.76 -4.44
N HIS A 185 -11.51 19.69 -5.37
CA HIS A 185 -11.61 21.12 -5.05
C HIS A 185 -12.59 21.43 -3.90
N TRP A 186 -13.74 20.74 -3.86
CA TRP A 186 -14.75 20.90 -2.81
C TRP A 186 -14.35 20.34 -1.43
N GLN A 187 -13.42 19.38 -1.36
CA GLN A 187 -12.93 18.77 -0.10
C GLN A 187 -11.82 19.59 0.55
N ILE A 188 -11.17 20.48 -0.21
CA ILE A 188 -10.03 21.27 0.27
C ILE A 188 -10.41 22.09 1.50
N ASN A 189 -11.53 22.81 1.45
CA ASN A 189 -11.97 23.65 2.57
C ASN A 189 -12.29 22.83 3.82
N ASP A 190 -12.95 21.68 3.66
CA ASP A 190 -13.28 20.81 4.78
C ASP A 190 -11.99 20.23 5.43
N TYR A 191 -11.03 19.82 4.61
CA TYR A 191 -9.74 19.34 5.09
C TYR A 191 -8.94 20.43 5.82
N ILE A 192 -8.88 21.64 5.26
CA ILE A 192 -8.22 22.78 5.91
C ILE A 192 -8.88 23.02 7.27
N LEU A 193 -10.20 23.15 7.32
CA LEU A 193 -10.93 23.46 8.55
C LEU A 193 -10.80 22.38 9.62
N ARG A 194 -10.81 21.10 9.24
CA ARG A 194 -10.77 19.98 10.20
C ARG A 194 -9.36 19.60 10.64
N HIS A 195 -8.39 19.66 9.75
CA HIS A 195 -7.06 19.08 9.98
C HIS A 195 -5.95 20.12 10.09
N LEU A 196 -6.03 21.25 9.40
CA LEU A 196 -4.98 22.27 9.40
C LEU A 196 -5.26 23.42 10.36
N THR A 197 -6.48 23.96 10.33
CA THR A 197 -6.87 25.12 11.14
C THR A 197 -6.65 24.92 12.64
N PRO A 198 -6.99 23.77 13.26
CA PRO A 198 -6.80 23.59 14.71
C PRO A 198 -5.35 23.73 15.18
N THR A 199 -4.37 23.44 14.31
CA THR A 199 -2.94 23.51 14.65
C THR A 199 -2.27 24.75 14.08
N LEU A 200 -2.55 25.11 12.82
CA LEU A 200 -1.92 26.25 12.16
C LEU A 200 -2.45 27.59 12.68
N LEU A 201 -3.75 27.73 12.96
CA LEU A 201 -4.30 29.02 13.37
C LEU A 201 -3.72 29.50 14.72
N PRO A 202 -3.65 28.67 15.79
CA PRO A 202 -2.99 29.07 17.03
C PRO A 202 -1.50 29.40 16.81
N ALA A 203 -0.79 28.60 16.01
CA ALA A 203 0.63 28.80 15.76
C ALA A 203 0.93 30.11 14.99
N LEU A 204 0.12 30.42 13.96
CA LEU A 204 0.23 31.66 13.21
C LEU A 204 -0.16 32.88 14.06
N THR A 205 -1.17 32.72 14.92
CA THR A 205 -1.57 33.77 15.87
C THR A 205 -0.41 34.06 16.82
N ALA A 206 0.19 33.03 17.41
CA ALA A 206 1.34 33.17 18.31
C ALA A 206 2.56 33.79 17.59
N LEU A 207 2.84 33.38 16.35
CA LEU A 207 3.91 33.95 15.54
C LEU A 207 3.71 35.47 15.33
N ALA A 208 2.48 35.91 15.05
CA ALA A 208 2.15 37.32 14.86
C ALA A 208 2.32 38.16 16.14
N HIS A 209 2.13 37.55 17.31
CA HIS A 209 2.35 38.17 18.61
C HIS A 209 3.84 38.25 18.98
N GLU A 210 4.59 37.14 18.85
CA GLU A 210 5.99 37.04 19.27
C GLU A 210 6.96 37.77 18.33
N ARG A 211 6.65 37.83 17.03
CA ARG A 211 7.47 38.48 15.99
C ARG A 211 8.97 38.16 16.10
N PRO A 212 9.35 36.87 16.11
CA PRO A 212 10.74 36.44 16.22
C PRO A 212 11.56 36.88 15.00
N ALA A 213 12.88 36.98 15.17
CA ALA A 213 13.80 37.32 14.09
C ALA A 213 13.80 36.29 12.94
N GLU A 214 13.49 35.02 13.26
CA GLU A 214 13.41 33.90 12.31
C GLU A 214 12.00 33.28 12.31
N PRO A 215 11.00 33.90 11.64
CA PRO A 215 9.59 33.49 11.72
C PRO A 215 9.32 32.05 11.28
N ILE A 216 9.99 31.59 10.23
CA ILE A 216 9.76 30.25 9.66
C ILE A 216 10.30 29.18 10.59
N LEU A 217 11.54 29.35 11.08
CA LEU A 217 12.16 28.38 12.00
C LEU A 217 11.40 28.33 13.32
N TRP A 218 10.97 29.48 13.83
CA TRP A 218 10.15 29.56 15.02
C TRP A 218 8.81 28.84 14.83
N LEU A 219 8.13 29.06 13.70
CA LEU A 219 6.85 28.41 13.41
C LEU A 219 7.00 26.90 13.29
N ALA A 220 8.05 26.41 12.61
CA ALA A 220 8.34 24.99 12.48
C ALA A 220 8.54 24.33 13.85
N GLU A 221 9.34 24.96 14.73
CA GLU A 221 9.57 24.45 16.08
C GLU A 221 8.31 24.51 16.94
N HIS A 222 7.52 25.59 16.81
CA HIS A 222 6.25 25.73 17.52
C HIS A 222 5.26 24.64 17.12
N LEU A 223 5.10 24.37 15.82
CA LEU A 223 4.24 23.32 15.30
C LEU A 223 4.71 21.92 15.73
N ARG A 224 6.03 21.69 15.77
CA ARG A 224 6.59 20.42 16.24
C ARG A 224 6.27 20.16 17.71
N ARG A 225 6.41 21.18 18.56
CA ARG A 225 6.10 21.07 20.01
C ARG A 225 4.62 20.90 20.31
N HIS A 226 3.74 21.43 19.47
CA HIS A 226 2.28 21.38 19.66
C HIS A 226 1.60 20.46 18.64
N ASN A 227 2.29 19.42 18.18
CA ASN A 227 1.75 18.47 17.21
C ASN A 227 0.76 17.51 17.90
N PRO A 228 -0.55 17.57 17.60
CA PRO A 228 -1.55 16.73 18.27
C PRO A 228 -1.42 15.22 17.96
N ASN A 229 -0.61 14.85 16.96
CA ASN A 229 -0.43 13.47 16.52
C ASN A 229 0.87 12.84 17.02
N GLU A 230 1.70 13.58 17.74
CA GLU A 230 2.95 13.08 18.31
C GLU A 230 2.88 13.19 19.83
N PRO A 231 3.05 12.09 20.59
CA PRO A 231 2.99 12.15 22.04
C PRO A 231 4.13 13.02 22.58
N GLU A 232 3.84 13.92 23.52
CA GLU A 232 4.86 14.65 24.27
C GLU A 232 5.70 13.65 25.08
N LEU A 233 6.84 13.24 24.52
CA LEU A 233 7.86 12.54 25.28
C LEU A 233 8.47 13.56 26.25
N ALA A 234 7.97 13.59 27.48
CA ALA A 234 8.63 14.33 28.55
C ALA A 234 10.12 13.91 28.57
N PRO A 235 11.08 14.86 28.55
CA PRO A 235 12.46 14.50 28.76
C PRO A 235 12.54 13.85 30.15
N GLN A 236 12.85 12.56 30.18
CA GLN A 236 13.12 11.86 31.43
C GLN A 236 14.26 12.60 32.13
N PRO A 237 14.09 13.00 33.41
CA PRO A 237 15.21 13.54 34.18
C PRO A 237 16.37 12.55 34.10
N SER A 238 17.59 13.05 33.91
CA SER A 238 18.81 12.25 33.83
C SER A 238 19.23 11.60 35.16
N GLU A 239 18.27 11.27 36.02
CA GLU A 239 18.46 10.69 37.34
C GLU A 239 17.51 9.49 37.49
N GLN A 240 17.86 8.39 36.83
CA GLN A 240 17.59 6.99 37.21
C GLN A 240 18.05 6.07 36.07
N ARG A 241 19.36 6.10 35.77
CA ARG A 241 20.04 4.87 35.38
C ARG A 241 20.26 4.09 36.68
N GLU A 242 19.19 3.56 37.25
CA GLU A 242 19.35 2.41 38.13
C GLU A 242 19.75 1.26 37.23
N ASP A 243 20.96 0.75 37.48
CA ASP A 243 21.47 -0.47 36.87
C ASP A 243 20.37 -1.52 36.85
N ALA A 244 20.01 -1.97 35.66
CA ALA A 244 19.20 -3.15 35.46
C ALA A 244 19.95 -4.34 36.08
N ARG A 245 19.79 -4.54 37.39
CA ARG A 245 20.09 -5.79 38.04
C ARG A 245 19.13 -6.79 37.44
N CYS A 246 19.61 -7.55 36.45
CA CYS A 246 18.99 -8.77 36.01
C CYS A 246 18.62 -9.59 37.25
N HIS A 247 17.32 -9.72 37.50
CA HIS A 247 16.80 -10.74 38.39
C HIS A 247 17.02 -12.10 37.71
N THR A 248 18.23 -12.66 37.88
CA THR A 248 18.39 -14.10 37.84
C THR A 248 17.80 -14.65 39.15
N PRO A 249 16.79 -15.52 39.13
CA PRO A 249 16.34 -16.22 40.32
C PRO A 249 17.50 -17.05 40.86
N LYS A 250 17.85 -16.88 42.15
CA LYS A 250 18.78 -17.79 42.81
C LYS A 250 18.10 -19.16 42.96
N PRO A 251 18.74 -20.28 42.61
CA PRO A 251 18.21 -21.59 42.93
C PRO A 251 18.22 -21.77 44.46
N SER A 252 17.12 -22.29 45.01
CA SER A 252 17.02 -22.68 46.42
C SER A 252 17.95 -23.86 46.71
N GLU A 253 18.62 -23.85 47.87
CA GLU A 253 19.61 -24.85 48.30
C GLU A 253 19.03 -26.25 48.61
N GLU A 254 17.84 -26.61 48.11
CA GLU A 254 17.18 -27.90 48.38
C GLU A 254 17.20 -28.90 47.23
N SER A 255 18.02 -28.69 46.18
CA SER A 255 18.13 -29.64 45.05
C SER A 255 19.51 -30.27 44.84
N LEU A 256 20.38 -30.28 45.84
CA LEU A 256 21.68 -30.98 45.76
C LEU A 256 21.77 -32.30 46.54
N LEU A 257 20.65 -32.87 46.96
CA LEU A 257 20.60 -34.25 47.48
C LEU A 257 19.34 -34.97 46.99
N ARG A 258 19.40 -35.49 45.75
CA ARG A 258 18.81 -36.76 45.30
C ARG A 258 19.18 -37.07 43.86
#